data_AF-A0A386YFV8-F1
#
_entry.id   AF-A0A386YFV8-F1
#
_cell.length_a   1.000
_cell.length_b   1.000
_cell.length_c   1.000
_cell.angle_alpha   90.00
_cell.angle_beta   90.00
_cell.angle_gamma   90.00
#
_symmetry.space_group_name_H-M   'P 1'
#
loop_
_entity.id
_entity.type
_entity.pdbx_description
1 polymer ?
#
loop_
_entity_poly.entity_id
_entity_poly.type
_entity_poly.pdbx_seq_one_letter_code
_entity_poly.pdbx_strand_id
1 'polypeptide(L)'
;MPDRAQALIDQTSQLLPRIKITELLMDVDDWTGFSRHFTHLKDGAEAKDRTLLLSAILGDAINLGLTKMPSRARPDLRKLSWLQAWHIRDETYSGSVPAEAK
;
A
#
# COMPACT_ATOMS: atom_id res chain seq x y z
N MET A 1 7.05 5.02 27.31
CA MET A 1 7.87 3.88 26.85
C MET A 1 9.13 3.83 27.70
N PRO A 2 9.61 2.66 28.16
CA PRO A 2 10.84 2.60 28.94
C PRO A 2 12.06 2.94 28.07
N ASP A 3 13.05 3.64 28.62
CA ASP A 3 14.20 4.19 27.87
C ASP A 3 15.00 3.14 27.08
N ARG A 4 15.12 1.92 27.63
CA ARG A 4 15.80 0.80 26.94
C ARG A 4 15.06 0.32 25.70
N ALA A 5 13.71 0.35 25.72
CA ALA A 5 12.92 -0.02 24.55
C ALA A 5 13.08 1.02 23.44
N GLN A 6 13.14 2.31 23.80
CA GLN A 6 13.38 3.38 22.83
C GLN A 6 14.78 3.28 22.22
N ALA A 7 15.81 3.03 23.03
CA ALA A 7 17.18 2.85 22.54
C ALA A 7 17.32 1.69 21.54
N LEU A 8 16.60 0.57 21.79
CA LEU A 8 16.58 -0.57 20.88
C LEU A 8 15.85 -0.26 19.58
N ILE A 9 14.73 0.48 19.63
CA ILE A 9 14.01 0.96 18.45
C ILE A 9 14.93 1.85 17.60
N ASP A 10 15.65 2.78 18.22
CA ASP A 10 16.52 3.72 17.51
C ASP A 10 17.71 3.01 16.87
N GLN A 11 18.36 2.09 17.58
CA GLN A 11 19.46 1.27 17.05
C GLN A 11 18.99 0.40 15.87
N THR A 12 17.84 -0.27 16.03
CA THR A 12 17.29 -1.13 14.96
C THR A 12 16.88 -0.31 13.75
N SER A 13 16.29 0.88 13.97
CA SER A 13 15.88 1.79 12.89
C SER A 13 17.08 2.32 12.09
N GLN A 14 18.27 2.43 12.68
CA GLN A 14 19.49 2.82 11.96
C GLN A 14 20.04 1.72 11.05
N LEU A 15 19.72 0.45 11.33
CA LEU A 15 20.14 -0.70 10.53
C LEU A 15 19.22 -0.95 9.33
N LEU A 16 18.00 -0.41 9.37
CA LEU A 16 17.03 -0.58 8.28
C LEU A 16 17.32 0.42 7.14
N PRO A 17 17.27 -0.03 5.88
CA PRO A 17 17.39 0.86 4.74
C PRO A 17 16.28 1.91 4.76
N ARG A 18 16.64 3.17 4.53
CA ARG A 18 15.68 4.29 4.47
C ARG A 18 15.02 4.37 3.09
N ILE A 19 14.24 3.35 2.75
CA ILE A 19 13.44 3.33 1.52
C ILE A 19 12.01 3.79 1.81
N LYS A 20 11.39 4.53 0.88
CA LYS A 20 9.96 4.81 1.00
C LYS A 20 9.20 3.53 0.67
N ILE A 21 8.34 3.09 1.58
CA ILE A 21 7.53 1.87 1.40
C ILE A 21 6.75 1.85 0.08
N THR A 22 6.32 3.02 -0.43
CA THR A 22 5.66 3.14 -1.74
C THR A 22 6.60 2.89 -2.93
N GLU A 23 7.89 3.23 -2.81
CA GLU A 23 8.90 2.93 -3.84
C GLU A 23 9.18 1.42 -3.87
N LEU A 24 9.32 0.79 -2.70
CA LEU A 24 9.45 -0.68 -2.61
C LEU A 24 8.24 -1.39 -3.23
N LEU A 25 7.03 -0.88 -2.99
CA LEU A 25 5.80 -1.43 -3.58
C LEU A 25 5.73 -1.23 -5.11
N MET A 26 6.30 -0.15 -5.64
CA MET A 26 6.44 0.04 -7.09
C MET A 26 7.36 -1.02 -7.69
N ASP A 27 8.52 -1.27 -7.08
CA ASP A 27 9.46 -2.30 -7.56
C ASP A 27 8.80 -3.69 -7.60
N VAL A 28 8.04 -4.03 -6.55
CA VAL A 28 7.28 -5.29 -6.48
C VAL A 28 6.19 -5.34 -7.56
N ASP A 29 5.48 -4.24 -7.80
CA ASP A 29 4.49 -4.16 -8.88
C ASP A 29 5.14 -4.31 -10.26
N ASP A 30 6.31 -3.75 -10.48
CA ASP A 30 7.02 -3.90 -11.75
C ASP A 30 7.46 -5.35 -12.00
N TRP A 31 7.76 -6.11 -10.95
CA TRP A 31 8.12 -7.53 -11.06
C TRP A 31 6.92 -8.46 -11.23
N THR A 32 5.82 -8.18 -10.54
CA THR A 32 4.68 -9.10 -10.43
C THR A 32 3.49 -8.67 -11.30
N GLY A 33 3.41 -7.38 -11.61
CA GLY A 33 2.28 -6.70 -12.23
C GLY A 33 0.99 -6.82 -11.43
N PHE A 34 1.05 -6.97 -10.10
CA PHE A 34 -0.11 -7.28 -9.26
C PHE A 34 -1.18 -6.18 -9.33
N SER A 35 -0.80 -4.92 -9.59
CA SER A 35 -1.72 -3.78 -9.66
C SER A 35 -2.78 -3.91 -10.77
N ARG A 36 -2.52 -4.70 -11.83
CA ARG A 36 -3.49 -4.96 -12.92
C ARG A 36 -4.77 -5.62 -12.45
N HIS A 37 -4.74 -6.27 -11.28
CA HIS A 37 -5.90 -6.93 -10.68
C HIS A 37 -6.82 -5.95 -9.92
N PHE A 38 -6.34 -4.74 -9.62
CA PHE A 38 -7.10 -3.69 -8.92
C PHE A 38 -7.83 -2.80 -9.92
N THR A 39 -8.80 -3.40 -10.60
CA THR A 39 -9.57 -2.73 -11.65
C THR A 39 -10.77 -1.96 -11.09
N HIS A 40 -11.19 -0.93 -11.82
CA HIS A 40 -12.36 -0.13 -11.49
C HIS A 40 -13.63 -0.99 -11.58
N LEU A 41 -14.45 -0.93 -10.54
CA LEU A 41 -15.61 -1.82 -10.38
C LEU A 41 -16.60 -1.78 -11.55
N LYS A 42 -16.78 -0.62 -12.19
CA LYS A 42 -17.84 -0.40 -13.19
C LYS A 42 -17.45 -0.88 -14.59
N ASP A 43 -16.21 -0.65 -14.99
CA ASP A 43 -15.76 -0.79 -16.38
C ASP A 43 -14.49 -1.62 -16.52
N GLY A 44 -13.91 -2.11 -15.41
CA GLY A 44 -12.72 -2.94 -15.41
C GLY A 44 -11.43 -2.19 -15.77
N ALA A 45 -11.45 -0.86 -15.83
CA ALA A 45 -10.27 -0.09 -16.17
C ALA A 45 -9.19 -0.16 -15.08
N GLU A 46 -7.92 -0.16 -15.47
CA GLU A 46 -6.81 -0.03 -14.52
C GLU A 46 -6.80 1.35 -13.84
N ALA A 47 -6.21 1.42 -12.65
CA ALA A 47 -6.00 2.69 -11.97
C ALA A 47 -5.01 3.56 -12.75
N LYS A 48 -5.42 4.79 -13.08
CA LYS A 48 -4.58 5.73 -13.84
C LYS A 48 -3.34 6.20 -13.11
N ASP A 49 -3.39 6.21 -11.77
CA ASP A 49 -2.29 6.62 -10.91
C ASP A 49 -1.91 5.45 -10.00
N ARG A 50 -0.83 4.73 -10.39
CA ARG A 50 -0.30 3.60 -9.62
C ARG A 50 0.18 4.00 -8.23
N THR A 51 0.83 5.16 -8.10
CA THR A 51 1.33 5.64 -6.79
C THR A 51 0.19 5.79 -5.80
N LEU A 52 -0.92 6.37 -6.28
CA LEU A 52 -2.11 6.59 -5.48
C LEU A 52 -2.83 5.28 -5.14
N LEU A 53 -2.91 4.35 -6.10
CA LEU A 53 -3.42 3.00 -5.86
C LEU A 53 -2.61 2.26 -4.79
N LEU A 54 -1.28 2.23 -4.92
CA LEU A 54 -0.38 1.58 -3.96
C LEU A 54 -0.49 2.20 -2.57
N SER A 55 -0.69 3.52 -2.48
CA SER A 55 -0.94 4.20 -1.20
C SER A 55 -2.26 3.77 -0.56
N ALA A 56 -3.30 3.56 -1.35
CA ALA A 56 -4.59 3.07 -0.87
C ALA A 56 -4.48 1.61 -0.39
N ILE A 57 -3.84 0.73 -1.17
CA ILE A 57 -3.58 -0.67 -0.80
C ILE A 57 -2.76 -0.75 0.48
N LEU A 58 -1.69 0.05 0.59
CA LEU A 58 -0.86 0.08 1.79
C LEU A 58 -1.67 0.51 3.01
N GLY A 59 -2.50 1.56 2.90
CA GLY A 59 -3.33 2.04 4.01
C GLY A 59 -4.37 1.02 4.48
N ASP A 60 -4.88 0.20 3.56
CA ASP A 60 -5.81 -0.90 3.82
C ASP A 60 -5.07 -2.09 4.49
N ALA A 61 -3.96 -2.54 3.92
CA ALA A 61 -3.19 -3.70 4.36
C ALA A 61 -2.57 -3.54 5.76
N ILE A 62 -2.16 -2.33 6.15
CA ILE A 62 -1.56 -2.09 7.48
C ILE A 62 -2.62 -1.85 8.57
N ASN A 63 -3.91 -1.97 8.25
CA ASN A 63 -5.04 -1.78 9.17
C ASN A 63 -5.01 -0.45 9.95
N LEU A 64 -4.29 0.56 9.44
CA LEU A 64 -4.30 1.92 9.99
C LEU A 64 -5.54 2.68 9.54
N GLY A 65 -6.09 2.33 8.37
CA GLY A 65 -7.13 3.09 7.71
C GLY A 65 -6.58 4.42 7.16
N LEU A 66 -7.20 4.91 6.09
CA LEU A 66 -6.75 6.11 5.38
C LEU A 66 -6.62 7.34 6.28
N THR A 67 -7.32 7.40 7.40
CA THR A 67 -7.35 8.54 8.34
C THR A 67 -6.19 8.57 9.34
N LYS A 68 -5.56 7.42 9.69
CA LYS A 68 -4.47 7.38 10.69
C LYS A 68 -3.05 7.45 10.10
N MET A 69 -2.92 7.35 8.78
CA MET A 69 -1.63 7.54 8.11
C MET A 69 -1.11 8.99 8.35
N PRO A 70 0.20 9.26 8.44
CA PRO A 70 0.67 10.62 8.65
C PRO A 70 0.37 11.51 7.42
N SER A 71 -0.11 12.74 7.63
CA SER A 71 -0.47 13.66 6.52
C SER A 71 0.70 13.93 5.56
N ARG A 72 1.94 13.86 6.06
CA ARG A 72 3.17 14.03 5.27
C ARG A 72 3.46 12.86 4.32
N ALA A 73 2.86 11.70 4.56
CA ALA A 73 3.05 10.48 3.76
C ALA A 73 1.80 10.14 2.92
N ARG A 74 0.76 10.97 2.98
CA ARG A 74 -0.52 10.71 2.34
C ARG A 74 -0.76 11.61 1.14
N PRO A 75 -1.10 11.03 -0.03
CA PRO A 75 -1.83 11.73 -1.07
C PRO A 75 -3.19 12.27 -0.58
N ASP A 76 -3.87 13.06 -1.42
CA ASP A 76 -5.20 13.61 -1.11
C ASP A 76 -6.18 12.53 -0.63
N LEU A 77 -6.69 12.69 0.60
CA LEU A 77 -7.57 11.74 1.27
C LEU A 77 -8.83 11.43 0.45
N ARG A 78 -9.38 12.43 -0.25
CA ARG A 78 -10.58 12.21 -1.09
C ARG A 78 -10.29 11.26 -2.25
N LYS A 79 -9.10 11.39 -2.86
CA LYS A 79 -8.67 10.53 -3.96
C LYS A 79 -8.38 9.11 -3.47
N LEU A 80 -7.78 8.96 -2.29
CA LEU A 80 -7.56 7.66 -1.66
C LEU A 80 -8.86 6.95 -1.33
N SER A 81 -9.84 7.66 -0.73
CA SER A 81 -11.16 7.08 -0.43
C SER A 81 -11.90 6.65 -1.70
N TRP A 82 -11.76 7.40 -2.79
CA TRP A 82 -12.31 6.99 -4.08
C TRP A 82 -11.65 5.70 -4.59
N LEU A 83 -10.31 5.61 -4.59
CA LEU A 83 -9.61 4.40 -5.02
C LEU A 83 -9.97 3.19 -4.17
N GLN A 84 -10.03 3.35 -2.85
CA GLN A 84 -10.43 2.26 -1.96
C GLN A 84 -11.85 1.77 -2.31
N ALA A 85 -12.80 2.69 -2.47
CA ALA A 85 -14.19 2.34 -2.78
C ALA A 85 -14.36 1.64 -4.15
N TRP A 86 -13.56 2.01 -5.15
CA TRP A 86 -13.78 1.57 -6.53
C TRP A 86 -12.79 0.51 -7.03
N HIS A 87 -11.65 0.32 -6.37
CA HIS A 87 -10.57 -0.58 -6.83
C HIS A 87 -10.12 -1.64 -5.83
N ILE A 88 -10.42 -1.51 -4.52
CA ILE A 88 -9.93 -2.43 -3.49
C ILE A 88 -11.09 -3.31 -2.98
N ARG A 89 -10.98 -4.64 -3.18
CA ARG A 89 -11.94 -5.67 -2.76
C ARG A 89 -11.25 -7.03 -2.54
N ASP A 90 -11.88 -7.96 -1.85
CA ASP A 90 -11.33 -9.30 -1.58
C ASP A 90 -10.96 -10.07 -2.87
N GLU A 91 -11.73 -9.91 -3.93
CA GLU A 91 -11.46 -10.60 -5.20
C GLU A 91 -10.24 -10.02 -5.91
N THR A 92 -9.98 -8.71 -5.75
CA THR A 92 -8.79 -8.06 -6.33
C THR A 92 -7.51 -8.51 -5.61
N TYR A 93 -7.58 -8.71 -4.29
CA TYR A 93 -6.49 -9.32 -3.52
C TYR A 93 -6.27 -10.78 -3.93
N SER A 94 -7.35 -11.57 -3.99
CA SER A 94 -7.27 -12.99 -4.36
C SER A 94 -6.70 -13.18 -5.77
N GLY A 95 -7.03 -12.31 -6.72
CA GLY A 95 -6.48 -12.33 -8.08
C GLY A 95 -5.02 -11.84 -8.17
N SER A 96 -4.55 -11.07 -7.20
CA SER A 96 -3.19 -10.49 -7.19
C SER A 96 -2.11 -11.44 -6.70
N VAL A 97 -2.48 -12.54 -6.03
CA VAL A 97 -1.54 -13.55 -5.55
C VAL A 97 -1.20 -14.52 -6.69
N PRO A 98 0.09 -14.82 -6.96
CA PRO A 98 0.48 -15.79 -7.97
C PRO A 98 -0.15 -17.16 -7.70
N ALA A 99 -0.61 -17.85 -8.74
CA ALA A 99 -1.23 -19.17 -8.63
C ALA A 99 -0.32 -20.23 -7.99
N GLU A 100 1.00 -20.03 -8.04
CA GLU A 100 2.01 -20.92 -7.42
C GLU A 100 2.19 -20.69 -5.91
N ALA A 101 1.59 -19.64 -5.34
CA ALA A 101 1.67 -19.32 -3.92
C ALA A 101 0.47 -19.82 -3.09
N LYS A 102 -0.37 -20.71 -3.66
CA LYS A 102 -1.57 -21.26 -3.03
C LYS A 102 -1.40 -22.72 -2.61
#